data_AF-A0A1G9VJ94-F1
#
_entry.id   AF-A0A1G9VJ94-F1
#
_cell.length_a   1.000
_cell.length_b   1.000
_cell.length_c   1.000
_cell.angle_alpha   90.00
_cell.angle_beta   90.00
_cell.angle_gamma   90.00
#
_symmetry.space_group_name_H-M   'P 1'
#
loop_
_entity.id
_entity.type
_entity.pdbx_description
1 polymer ?
#
loop_
_entity_poly.entity_id
_entity_poly.type
_entity_poly.pdbx_seq_one_letter_code
_entity_poly.pdbx_strand_id
1 'polypeptide(L)'
;MLGTATGVVKDYEPPRLTADELTGVWRGEDGAVLRLHPGGRAELTDLPTESESGDWLAEPPFAVCEGTGTWLLDREGRDGVVVRLDGGCGRQTRWTIGGTERDPELFVLFGDPDAGDLRILKRG
;
A
#
# COMPACT_ATOMS: atom_id res chain seq x y z
N MET A 1 -18.90 46.00 2.90
CA MET A 1 -17.73 45.39 2.24
C MET A 1 -17.69 43.94 2.67
N LEU A 2 -18.15 43.02 1.83
CA LEU A 2 -18.10 41.58 2.09
C LEU A 2 -16.76 41.08 1.55
N GLY A 3 -15.84 40.69 2.44
CA GLY A 3 -14.56 40.08 2.06
C GLY A 3 -14.75 38.58 1.90
N THR A 4 -14.74 38.08 0.67
CA THR A 4 -14.64 36.64 0.39
C THR A 4 -13.20 36.21 0.63
N ALA A 5 -12.96 35.54 1.76
CA ALA A 5 -11.71 34.82 1.99
C ALA A 5 -11.67 33.58 1.08
N THR A 6 -11.12 33.72 -0.13
CA THR A 6 -10.76 32.56 -0.96
C THR A 6 -9.46 31.98 -0.40
N GLY A 7 -9.60 31.15 0.63
CA GLY A 7 -8.50 30.27 1.02
C GLY A 7 -8.24 29.31 -0.14
N VAL A 8 -7.10 29.45 -0.80
CA VAL A 8 -6.64 28.51 -1.82
C VAL A 8 -6.49 27.15 -1.14
N VAL A 9 -7.36 26.19 -1.48
CA VAL A 9 -7.13 24.78 -1.15
C VAL A 9 -5.88 24.40 -1.93
N LYS A 10 -4.77 24.15 -1.23
CA LYS A 10 -3.59 23.59 -1.90
C LYS A 10 -3.97 22.20 -2.38
N ASP A 11 -3.71 21.94 -3.66
CA ASP A 11 -3.85 20.61 -4.21
C ASP A 11 -2.95 19.63 -3.45
N TYR A 12 -3.46 18.42 -3.24
CA TYR A 12 -2.71 17.38 -2.54
C TYR A 12 -1.54 16.88 -3.39
N GLU A 13 -0.34 16.92 -2.81
CA GLU A 13 0.88 16.36 -3.40
C GLU A 13 1.30 15.11 -2.61
N PRO A 14 1.25 13.90 -3.21
CA PRO A 14 1.72 12.68 -2.55
C PRO A 14 3.22 12.74 -2.21
N PRO A 15 3.67 12.11 -1.11
CA PRO A 15 5.08 12.08 -0.76
C PRO A 15 5.87 11.27 -1.79
N ARG A 16 7.06 11.78 -2.13
CA ARG A 16 7.99 11.12 -3.05
C ARG A 16 9.11 10.45 -2.27
N LEU A 17 8.92 9.19 -1.94
CA LEU A 17 9.91 8.41 -1.20
C LEU A 17 10.95 7.79 -2.14
N THR A 18 12.17 7.66 -1.65
CA THR A 18 13.23 6.83 -2.24
C THR A 18 13.06 5.36 -1.82
N ALA A 19 13.77 4.46 -2.48
CA ALA A 19 13.78 3.05 -2.09
C ALA A 19 14.29 2.87 -0.65
N ASP A 20 15.33 3.60 -0.27
CA ASP A 20 15.89 3.54 1.09
C ASP A 20 14.89 4.05 2.13
N GLU A 21 14.17 5.14 1.84
CA GLU A 21 13.11 5.64 2.73
C GLU A 21 11.92 4.67 2.83
N LEU A 22 11.66 3.83 1.83
CA LEU A 22 10.62 2.80 1.91
C LEU A 22 11.01 1.61 2.79
N THR A 23 12.31 1.39 3.03
CA THR A 23 12.75 0.31 3.91
C THR A 23 12.27 0.52 5.35
N GLY A 24 12.05 -0.58 6.05
CA GLY A 24 11.53 -0.58 7.42
C GLY A 24 10.27 -1.43 7.58
N VAL A 25 9.54 -1.16 8.65
CA VAL A 25 8.34 -1.91 9.04
C VAL A 25 7.10 -1.04 8.84
N TRP A 26 6.17 -1.56 8.06
CA TRP A 26 4.86 -1.00 7.80
C TRP A 26 3.81 -1.86 8.50
N ARG A 27 2.87 -1.23 9.20
CA ARG A 27 1.83 -1.91 9.98
C ARG A 27 0.46 -1.43 9.57
N GLY A 28 -0.44 -2.37 9.33
CA GLY A 28 -1.85 -2.12 9.07
C GLY A 28 -2.74 -2.61 10.20
N GLU A 29 -4.03 -2.63 9.90
CA GLU A 29 -5.05 -3.23 10.75
C GLU A 29 -4.93 -4.76 10.76
N ASP A 30 -5.68 -5.41 11.65
CA ASP A 30 -5.81 -6.89 11.73
C ASP A 30 -4.47 -7.64 11.90
N GLY A 31 -3.43 -6.98 12.42
CA GLY A 31 -2.12 -7.59 12.64
C GLY A 31 -1.20 -7.54 11.42
N ALA A 32 -1.62 -6.91 10.31
CA ALA A 32 -0.85 -6.83 9.09
C ALA A 32 0.51 -6.14 9.31
N VAL A 33 1.59 -6.83 8.92
CA VAL A 33 2.96 -6.31 8.94
C VAL A 33 3.62 -6.60 7.60
N LEU A 34 4.20 -5.55 7.01
CA LEU A 34 5.07 -5.63 5.84
C LEU A 34 6.44 -5.06 6.22
N ARG A 35 7.47 -5.90 6.18
CA ARG A 35 8.86 -5.46 6.33
C ARG A 35 9.53 -5.40 4.96
N LEU A 36 9.95 -4.20 4.57
CA LEU A 36 10.69 -3.94 3.34
C LEU A 36 12.17 -3.82 3.68
N HIS A 37 12.98 -4.75 3.18
CA HIS A 37 14.43 -4.73 3.38
C HIS A 37 15.14 -4.00 2.25
N PRO A 38 16.31 -3.39 2.52
CA PRO A 38 17.21 -2.94 1.46
C PRO A 38 17.49 -4.06 0.46
N GLY A 39 17.64 -3.70 -0.82
CA GLY A 39 17.92 -4.67 -1.89
C GLY A 39 16.70 -5.48 -2.35
N GLY A 40 15.48 -5.13 -1.91
CA GLY A 40 14.25 -5.63 -2.52
C GLY A 40 13.69 -6.91 -1.92
N ARG A 41 14.14 -7.36 -0.74
CA ARG A 41 13.51 -8.49 -0.02
C ARG A 41 12.34 -8.00 0.84
N ALA A 42 11.24 -8.76 0.87
CA ALA A 42 10.07 -8.49 1.70
C ALA A 42 9.77 -9.64 2.67
N GLU A 43 9.24 -9.30 3.85
CA GLU A 43 8.61 -10.24 4.78
C GLU A 43 7.19 -9.75 5.11
N LEU A 44 6.27 -10.70 5.16
CA LEU A 44 4.85 -10.46 5.32
C LEU A 44 4.33 -11.25 6.53
N THR A 45 3.47 -10.63 7.30
CA THR A 45 2.69 -11.26 8.37
C THR A 45 1.28 -10.72 8.28
N ASP A 46 0.29 -11.61 8.18
CA ASP A 46 -1.13 -11.27 8.05
C ASP A 46 -1.42 -10.15 7.04
N LEU A 47 -0.65 -10.09 5.94
CA LEU A 47 -0.75 -8.99 4.99
C LEU A 47 -1.85 -9.27 3.97
N PRO A 48 -2.82 -8.35 3.77
CA PRO A 48 -3.77 -8.44 2.67
C PRO A 48 -3.07 -8.38 1.31
N THR A 49 -3.42 -9.27 0.40
CA THR A 49 -2.85 -9.39 -0.95
C THR A 49 -3.92 -9.72 -1.97
N GLU A 50 -3.66 -9.39 -3.23
CA GLU A 50 -4.53 -9.74 -4.35
C GLU A 50 -4.82 -11.25 -4.35
N SER A 51 -6.09 -11.65 -4.41
CA SER A 51 -6.46 -13.06 -4.36
C SER A 51 -5.98 -13.81 -5.62
N GLU A 52 -5.60 -15.08 -5.48
CA GLU A 52 -5.22 -15.94 -6.61
C GLU A 52 -6.34 -16.06 -7.66
N SER A 53 -7.60 -16.09 -7.21
CA SER A 53 -8.77 -16.11 -8.09
C SER A 53 -8.89 -14.87 -8.97
N GLY A 54 -8.40 -13.70 -8.51
CA GLY A 54 -8.70 -12.41 -9.13
C GLY A 54 -10.20 -12.07 -9.12
N ASP A 55 -10.99 -12.80 -8.32
CA ASP A 55 -12.41 -12.55 -8.15
C ASP A 55 -12.59 -11.41 -7.14
N TRP A 56 -12.69 -10.21 -7.69
CA TRP A 56 -13.02 -8.97 -7.00
C TRP A 56 -14.40 -8.95 -6.30
N LEU A 57 -15.28 -9.93 -6.54
CA LEU A 57 -16.54 -10.12 -5.82
C LEU A 57 -16.45 -11.15 -4.68
N ALA A 58 -15.26 -11.72 -4.45
CA ALA A 58 -15.05 -12.64 -3.33
C ALA A 58 -15.14 -11.91 -1.98
N GLU A 59 -15.50 -12.65 -0.94
CA GLU A 59 -15.64 -12.14 0.43
C GLU A 59 -14.73 -12.96 1.39
N PRO A 60 -13.62 -12.40 1.89
CA PRO A 60 -13.08 -11.07 1.58
C PRO A 60 -12.48 -10.99 0.16
N PRO A 61 -12.35 -9.79 -0.44
CA PRO A 61 -11.84 -9.62 -1.81
C PRO A 61 -10.31 -9.75 -1.93
N PHE A 62 -9.64 -10.26 -0.89
CA PHE A 62 -8.19 -10.39 -0.79
C PHE A 62 -7.81 -11.69 -0.05
N ALA A 63 -6.57 -12.13 -0.23
CA ALA A 63 -5.96 -13.19 0.55
C ALA A 63 -5.10 -12.59 1.67
N VAL A 64 -5.16 -13.16 2.88
CA VAL A 64 -4.28 -12.77 3.99
C VAL A 64 -3.08 -13.69 4.01
N CYS A 65 -1.89 -13.12 3.84
CA CYS A 65 -0.68 -13.89 3.58
C CYS A 65 0.46 -13.64 4.55
N GLU A 66 1.20 -14.72 4.81
CA GLU A 66 2.44 -14.74 5.57
C GLU A 66 3.58 -15.32 4.72
N GLY A 67 4.82 -14.89 5.00
CA GLY A 67 6.01 -15.46 4.38
C GLY A 67 7.00 -14.41 3.87
N THR A 68 7.75 -14.78 2.83
CA THR A 68 8.77 -13.92 2.21
C THR A 68 8.45 -13.65 0.75
N GLY A 69 9.09 -12.62 0.23
CA GLY A 69 8.99 -12.26 -1.17
C GLY A 69 10.00 -11.21 -1.57
N THR A 70 9.69 -10.54 -2.67
CA THR A 70 10.43 -9.41 -3.19
C THR A 70 9.56 -8.16 -3.28
N TRP A 71 10.20 -7.00 -3.29
CA TRP A 71 9.55 -5.73 -3.53
C TRP A 71 10.39 -4.82 -4.43
N LEU A 72 9.71 -3.91 -5.11
CA LEU A 72 10.33 -2.82 -5.84
C LEU A 72 9.51 -1.54 -5.71
N LEU A 73 10.19 -0.41 -5.85
CA LEU A 73 9.56 0.89 -6.01
C LEU A 73 9.11 1.07 -7.45
N ASP A 74 7.80 1.17 -7.64
CA ASP A 74 7.17 1.46 -8.91
C ASP A 74 6.90 2.96 -9.04
N ARG A 75 7.25 3.54 -10.19
CA ARG A 75 7.11 4.96 -10.53
C ARG A 75 6.11 5.19 -11.67
N GLU A 76 5.44 4.14 -12.14
CA GLU A 76 4.40 4.28 -13.16
C GLU A 76 3.12 4.87 -12.55
N GLY A 77 2.77 6.09 -12.97
CA GLY A 77 1.62 6.81 -12.43
C GLY A 77 1.89 7.35 -11.02
N ARG A 78 1.03 6.99 -10.07
CA ARG A 78 1.24 7.35 -8.66
C ARG A 78 2.20 6.36 -8.02
N ASP A 79 3.30 6.84 -7.46
CA ASP A 79 4.36 6.00 -6.89
C ASP A 79 3.80 4.91 -5.96
N GLY A 80 4.41 3.73 -6.01
CA GLY A 80 3.92 2.55 -5.30
C GLY A 80 5.03 1.58 -4.94
N VAL A 81 4.69 0.62 -4.09
CA VAL A 81 5.49 -0.55 -3.75
C VAL A 81 4.80 -1.77 -4.34
N VAL A 82 5.46 -2.45 -5.25
CA VAL A 82 4.99 -3.73 -5.78
C VAL A 82 5.60 -4.83 -4.94
N VAL A 83 4.78 -5.65 -4.29
CA VAL A 83 5.19 -6.78 -3.46
C VAL A 83 4.79 -8.08 -4.15
N ARG A 84 5.71 -9.03 -4.25
CA ARG A 84 5.50 -10.36 -4.84
C ARG A 84 5.96 -11.42 -3.86
N LEU A 85 5.06 -12.33 -3.47
CA LEU A 85 5.38 -13.45 -2.59
C LEU A 85 6.08 -14.57 -3.36
N ASP A 86 6.96 -15.29 -2.66
CA ASP A 86 7.60 -16.50 -3.20
C ASP A 86 6.70 -17.74 -3.08
N GLY A 87 5.72 -17.71 -2.17
CA GLY A 87 4.72 -18.76 -1.95
C GLY A 87 3.33 -18.32 -2.43
N GLY A 88 2.61 -19.18 -3.14
CA GLY A 88 1.34 -18.88 -3.82
C GLY A 88 0.11 -18.66 -2.92
N CYS A 89 0.27 -17.97 -1.79
CA CYS A 89 -0.86 -17.55 -0.95
C CYS A 89 -1.71 -16.45 -1.63
N GLY A 90 -1.05 -15.59 -2.40
CA GLY A 90 -1.69 -14.48 -3.09
C GLY A 90 -0.79 -13.92 -4.19
N ARG A 91 -1.41 -13.13 -5.07
CA ARG A 91 -0.75 -12.55 -6.24
C ARG A 91 0.09 -11.36 -5.83
N GLN A 92 0.89 -10.92 -6.80
CA GLN A 92 1.58 -9.64 -6.69
C GLN A 92 0.58 -8.52 -6.36
N THR A 93 0.88 -7.73 -5.33
CA THR A 93 0.02 -6.65 -4.84
C THR A 93 0.76 -5.32 -4.95
N ARG A 94 0.09 -4.30 -5.49
CA ARG A 94 0.62 -2.94 -5.61
C ARG A 94 0.05 -2.05 -4.51
N TRP A 95 0.90 -1.64 -3.58
CA TRP A 95 0.58 -0.68 -2.55
C TRP A 95 0.96 0.73 -3.01
N THR A 96 0.01 1.64 -3.09
CA THR A 96 0.25 3.01 -3.56
C THR A 96 0.72 3.90 -2.40
N ILE A 97 1.74 4.73 -2.65
CA ILE A 97 2.31 5.64 -1.66
C ILE A 97 1.38 6.85 -1.46
N GLY A 98 0.95 7.07 -0.22
CA GLY A 98 0.13 8.21 0.20
C GLY A 98 0.57 8.82 1.53
N GLY A 99 -0.35 9.49 2.21
CA GLY A 99 -0.05 10.26 3.41
C GLY A 99 0.69 11.56 3.08
N THR A 100 1.64 11.94 3.95
CA THR A 100 2.47 13.15 3.81
C THR A 100 3.95 12.78 3.91
N GLU A 101 4.86 13.73 3.63
CA GLU A 101 6.30 13.50 3.80
C GLU A 101 6.68 13.08 5.23
N ARG A 102 5.96 13.61 6.23
CA ARG A 102 6.21 13.34 7.65
C ARG A 102 5.53 12.08 8.17
N ASP A 103 4.42 11.70 7.55
CA ASP A 103 3.61 10.54 7.91
C ASP A 103 3.18 9.83 6.61
N PRO A 104 4.11 9.11 5.96
CA PRO A 104 3.81 8.41 4.73
C PRO A 104 3.00 7.15 5.02
N GLU A 105 2.17 6.77 4.05
CA GLU A 105 1.31 5.60 4.11
C GLU A 105 1.45 4.77 2.84
N LEU A 106 1.18 3.47 2.94
CA LEU A 106 1.01 2.57 1.82
C LEU A 106 -0.43 2.09 1.81
N PHE A 107 -1.17 2.27 0.72
CA PHE A 107 -2.55 1.80 0.66
C PHE A 107 -2.88 1.02 -0.61
N VAL A 108 -3.88 0.19 -0.52
CA VAL A 108 -4.43 -0.60 -1.63
C VAL A 108 -5.94 -0.70 -1.45
N LEU A 109 -6.68 -0.67 -2.56
CA LEU A 109 -8.13 -0.90 -2.58
C LEU A 109 -8.36 -2.28 -3.20
N PHE A 110 -8.94 -3.20 -2.44
CA PHE A 110 -9.31 -4.54 -2.93
C PHE A 110 -10.77 -4.60 -3.34
N GLY A 111 -11.08 -5.41 -4.35
CA GLY A 111 -12.44 -5.63 -4.82
C GLY A 111 -12.96 -4.55 -5.76
N ASP A 112 -14.25 -4.26 -5.68
CA ASP A 112 -14.93 -3.26 -6.51
C ASP A 112 -14.31 -1.85 -6.33
N PRO A 113 -13.89 -1.14 -7.38
CA PRO A 113 -13.36 0.22 -7.26
C PRO A 113 -14.32 1.25 -6.61
N ASP A 114 -15.64 1.03 -6.67
CA ASP A 114 -16.65 1.92 -6.12
C ASP A 114 -17.03 1.58 -4.66
N ALA A 115 -16.74 0.35 -4.21
CA ALA A 115 -17.15 -0.17 -2.90
C ALA A 115 -16.08 -1.05 -2.21
N GLY A 116 -14.83 -0.90 -2.61
CA GLY A 116 -13.75 -1.82 -2.25
C GLY A 116 -13.29 -1.69 -0.80
N ASP A 117 -12.53 -2.68 -0.36
CA ASP A 117 -11.92 -2.70 0.96
C ASP A 117 -10.56 -1.98 0.91
N LEU A 118 -10.52 -0.78 1.51
CA LEU A 118 -9.30 0.03 1.59
C LEU A 118 -8.42 -0.44 2.74
N ARG A 119 -7.22 -0.91 2.42
CA ARG A 119 -6.19 -1.28 3.39
C ARG A 119 -5.07 -0.27 3.40
N ILE A 120 -4.66 0.13 4.59
CA ILE A 120 -3.61 1.13 4.81
C ILE A 120 -2.55 0.55 5.76
N LEU A 121 -1.29 0.70 5.39
CA LEU A 121 -0.14 0.46 6.23
C LEU A 121 0.53 1.78 6.56
N LYS A 122 0.84 1.96 7.84
CA LYS A 122 1.58 3.12 8.35
C LYS A 122 2.98 2.69 8.76
N ARG A 123 3.92 3.62 8.69
CA ARG A 123 5.25 3.39 9.24
C ARG A 123 5.14 3.22 10.76
N GLY A 124 5.81 2.22 11.32
CA GLY A 124 5.89 2.07 12.79
C GLY A 124 7.29 1.84 13.30
#